data_AF-A0A223S1H3-F1
#
_entry.id   AF-A0A223S1H3-F1
#
_cell.length_a   1.000
_cell.length_b   1.000
_cell.length_c   1.000
_cell.angle_alpha   90.00
_cell.angle_beta   90.00
_cell.angle_gamma   90.00
#
_symmetry.space_group_name_H-M   'P 1'
#
loop_
_entity.id
_entity.type
_entity.pdbx_description
1 polymer ?
#
loop_
_entity_poly.entity_id
_entity_poly.type
_entity_poly.pdbx_seq_one_letter_code
_entity_poly.pdbx_strand_id
1 'polypeptide(L)'
;MSDNPFTDLKLTGLHAEERTMWPAGNPVRYWALVLNEDLVREDYAGGEFFLYAPDTGYYGWFLVTDIPVSSTPDPYQVVIADTTFLKGAPHAEVRYGIPQKPDSARVIATVSNPTFRLAL
;
A
#
# COMPACT_ATOMS: atom_id res chain seq x y z
N MET A 1 16.11 -1.56 -16.61
CA MET A 1 14.95 -1.84 -15.74
C MET A 1 15.43 -1.72 -14.31
N SER A 2 14.70 -1.03 -13.44
CA SER A 2 15.03 -0.99 -12.01
C SER A 2 14.66 -2.33 -11.40
N ASP A 3 15.54 -2.90 -10.58
CA ASP A 3 15.22 -4.08 -9.77
C ASP A 3 13.98 -3.79 -8.90
N ASN A 4 13.16 -4.82 -8.66
CA ASN A 4 11.97 -4.72 -7.82
C ASN A 4 12.38 -4.32 -6.39
N PRO A 5 12.03 -3.12 -5.91
CA PRO A 5 12.45 -2.62 -4.60
C PRO A 5 11.77 -3.35 -3.44
N PHE A 6 10.76 -4.18 -3.72
CA PHE A 6 9.98 -4.92 -2.73
C PHE A 6 10.41 -6.38 -2.57
N THR A 7 11.47 -6.82 -3.26
CA THR A 7 11.92 -8.23 -3.29
C THR A 7 12.18 -8.82 -1.90
N ASP A 8 12.73 -8.03 -0.99
CA ASP A 8 13.07 -8.49 0.37
C ASP A 8 11.95 -8.27 1.40
N LEU A 9 10.79 -7.76 0.97
CA LEU A 9 9.66 -7.52 1.86
C LEU A 9 8.79 -8.77 1.98
N LYS A 10 8.28 -9.01 3.18
CA LYS A 10 7.24 -10.00 3.42
C LYS A 10 5.87 -9.39 3.13
N LEU A 11 5.22 -9.90 2.10
CA LEU A 11 3.91 -9.46 1.62
C LEU A 11 2.83 -10.48 1.96
N THR A 12 1.71 -10.03 2.54
CA THR A 12 0.50 -10.85 2.74
C THR A 12 -0.68 -10.11 2.15
N GLY A 13 -1.38 -10.73 1.20
CA GLY A 13 -2.48 -10.07 0.47
C GLY A 13 -2.04 -9.00 -0.54
N LEU A 14 -0.73 -8.83 -0.73
CA LEU A 14 -0.13 -7.93 -1.71
C LEU A 14 0.80 -8.71 -2.64
N HIS A 15 0.97 -8.18 -3.85
CA HIS A 15 2.09 -8.54 -4.72
C HIS A 15 2.72 -7.27 -5.32
N ALA A 16 3.98 -7.41 -5.75
CA ALA A 16 4.68 -6.36 -6.46
C ALA A 16 4.42 -6.48 -7.96
N GLU A 17 4.12 -5.37 -8.62
CA GLU A 17 4.00 -5.32 -10.09
C GLU A 17 4.57 -4.02 -10.67
N GLU A 18 5.00 -4.08 -11.94
CA GLU A 18 5.42 -2.91 -12.69
C GLU A 18 4.18 -2.25 -13.32
N ARG A 19 3.93 -0.99 -12.98
CA ARG A 19 2.89 -0.15 -13.57
C ARG A 19 3.51 0.95 -14.41
N THR A 20 2.71 1.53 -15.29
CA THR A 20 3.07 2.73 -16.05
C THR A 20 2.10 3.86 -15.72
N MET A 21 2.62 5.06 -15.51
CA MET A 21 1.85 6.30 -15.41
C MET A 21 2.27 7.27 -16.52
N TRP A 22 1.44 8.27 -16.82
CA TRP A 22 1.68 9.23 -17.91
C TRP A 22 1.70 10.69 -17.43
N PRO A 23 2.56 11.07 -16.46
CA PRO A 23 2.65 12.45 -15.99
C PRO A 23 3.03 13.39 -17.14
N ALA A 24 2.23 14.43 -17.34
CA ALA A 24 2.37 15.38 -18.44
C ALA A 24 2.54 14.73 -19.83
N GLY A 25 1.89 13.57 -20.04
CA GLY A 25 1.93 12.83 -21.30
C GLY A 25 3.18 11.96 -21.52
N ASN A 26 4.11 11.90 -20.57
CA ASN A 26 5.34 11.10 -20.69
C ASN A 26 5.20 9.78 -19.91
N PRO A 27 5.48 8.61 -20.52
CA PRO A 27 5.37 7.32 -19.83
C PRO A 27 6.48 7.15 -18.80
N VAL A 28 6.11 6.82 -17.57
CA VAL A 28 7.02 6.50 -16.46
C VAL A 28 6.63 5.14 -15.90
N ARG A 29 7.58 4.19 -15.92
CA ARG A 29 7.42 2.88 -15.30
C ARG A 29 7.86 2.94 -13.84
N TYR A 30 7.12 2.25 -12.98
CA TYR A 30 7.41 2.18 -11.56
C TYR A 30 6.94 0.84 -10.98
N TRP A 31 7.55 0.42 -9.88
CA TRP A 31 7.09 -0.71 -9.09
C TRP A 31 6.05 -0.24 -8.09
N ALA A 32 4.98 -1.01 -7.92
CA ALA A 32 3.98 -0.80 -6.88
C ALA A 32 3.66 -2.10 -6.14
N LEU A 33 3.20 -1.97 -4.90
CA LEU A 33 2.47 -3.04 -4.22
C LEU A 33 0.97 -2.83 -4.45
N VAL A 34 0.29 -3.89 -4.82
CA VAL A 34 -1.15 -3.88 -5.10
C VAL A 34 -1.81 -5.09 -4.44
N LEU A 35 -3.11 -5.02 -4.20
CA LEU A 35 -3.87 -6.14 -3.64
C LEU A 35 -3.82 -7.37 -4.57
N ASN A 36 -3.81 -8.55 -3.97
CA ASN A 36 -3.99 -9.80 -4.71
C ASN A 36 -5.39 -9.88 -5.34
N GLU A 37 -5.50 -10.58 -6.46
CA GLU A 37 -6.71 -10.63 -7.29
C GLU A 37 -7.94 -11.15 -6.54
N ASP A 38 -7.76 -12.07 -5.60
CA ASP A 38 -8.81 -12.59 -4.72
C ASP A 38 -9.37 -11.50 -3.80
N LEU A 39 -8.49 -10.68 -3.20
CA LEU A 39 -8.90 -9.56 -2.35
C LEU A 39 -9.53 -8.44 -3.16
N VAL A 40 -9.03 -8.14 -4.36
CA VAL A 40 -9.62 -7.11 -5.22
C VAL A 40 -11.05 -7.46 -5.66
N ARG A 41 -11.39 -8.75 -5.71
CA ARG A 41 -12.72 -9.26 -6.08
C ARG A 41 -13.69 -9.42 -4.92
N GLU A 42 -13.26 -9.21 -3.67
CA GLU A 42 -14.18 -9.22 -2.53
C GLU A 42 -15.19 -8.04 -2.63
N ASP A 43 -16.39 -8.26 -2.09
CA ASP A 43 -17.39 -7.21 -1.97
C ASP A 43 -17.11 -6.34 -0.73
N TYR A 44 -16.79 -5.07 -0.97
CA TYR A 44 -16.57 -4.07 0.07
C TYR A 44 -17.71 -3.06 0.10
N ALA A 45 -18.34 -2.90 1.26
CA ALA A 45 -19.39 -1.89 1.47
C ALA A 45 -19.17 -1.13 2.79
N GLY A 46 -19.46 0.17 2.79
CA GLY A 46 -19.54 0.99 4.01
C GLY A 46 -18.20 1.42 4.63
N GLY A 47 -17.09 1.33 3.91
CA GLY A 47 -15.76 1.75 4.39
C GLY A 47 -14.83 2.16 3.27
N GLU A 48 -13.61 2.52 3.64
CA GLU A 48 -12.53 2.86 2.73
C GLU A 48 -11.25 2.09 3.07
N PHE A 49 -10.47 1.81 2.05
CA PHE A 49 -9.10 1.39 2.16
C PHE A 49 -8.21 2.55 2.58
N PHE A 50 -7.22 2.29 3.45
CA PHE A 50 -6.17 3.24 3.80
C PHE A 50 -4.90 2.49 4.22
N LEU A 51 -3.75 3.13 4.02
CA LEU A 51 -2.45 2.59 4.41
C LEU A 51 -2.07 3.11 5.80
N TYR A 52 -1.76 2.21 6.73
CA TYR A 52 -1.53 2.54 8.12
C TYR A 52 -0.31 1.79 8.69
N ALA A 53 0.57 2.50 9.37
CA ALA A 53 1.71 1.95 10.09
C ALA A 53 1.37 1.93 11.59
N PRO A 54 0.97 0.78 12.17
CA PRO A 54 0.51 0.74 13.56
C PRO A 54 1.61 1.07 14.58
N ASP A 55 2.87 0.77 14.25
CA ASP A 55 4.00 1.04 15.16
C ASP A 55 4.26 2.53 15.37
N THR A 56 3.94 3.36 14.37
CA THR A 56 4.17 4.81 14.41
C THR A 56 2.88 5.63 14.44
N GLY A 57 1.73 5.00 14.17
CA GLY A 57 0.44 5.66 14.01
C GLY A 57 0.31 6.48 12.72
N TYR A 58 1.23 6.31 11.75
CA TYR A 58 1.24 7.12 10.53
C TYR A 58 0.40 6.53 9.41
N TYR A 59 -0.17 7.44 8.62
CA TYR A 59 -0.90 7.12 7.39
C TYR A 59 0.01 7.33 6.18
N GLY A 60 -0.07 6.39 5.25
CA GLY A 60 0.56 6.51 3.94
C GLY A 60 -0.45 6.96 2.89
N TRP A 61 -0.03 6.86 1.63
CA TRP A 61 -0.83 7.28 0.47
C TRP A 61 -0.89 6.15 -0.55
N PHE A 62 -2.01 6.08 -1.28
CA PHE A 62 -2.11 5.32 -2.52
C PHE A 62 -1.87 6.23 -3.72
N LEU A 63 -1.40 5.67 -4.83
CA LEU A 63 -1.18 6.40 -6.07
C LEU A 63 -2.26 6.05 -7.10
N VAL A 64 -3.14 7.01 -7.40
CA VAL A 64 -4.19 6.85 -8.41
C VAL A 64 -3.89 7.75 -9.60
N THR A 65 -3.50 7.15 -10.73
CA THR A 65 -3.19 7.80 -12.03
C THR A 65 -2.01 8.80 -12.03
N ASP A 66 -1.63 9.34 -10.88
CA ASP A 66 -0.51 10.27 -10.57
C ASP A 66 -0.82 11.09 -9.31
N ILE A 67 -2.04 11.00 -8.79
CA ILE A 67 -2.52 11.73 -7.63
C ILE A 67 -2.35 10.85 -6.37
N PRO A 68 -1.64 11.35 -5.34
CA PRO A 68 -1.65 10.69 -4.03
C PRO A 68 -3.01 10.86 -3.36
N VAL A 69 -3.61 9.75 -2.93
CA VAL A 69 -4.89 9.72 -2.21
C VAL A 69 -4.71 9.05 -0.84
N SER A 70 -5.33 9.61 0.19
CA SER A 70 -5.18 9.11 1.57
C SER A 70 -6.01 7.85 1.84
N SER A 71 -7.12 7.70 1.10
CA SER A 71 -8.04 6.57 1.19
C SER A 71 -8.80 6.41 -0.13
N THR A 72 -9.42 5.24 -0.32
CA THR A 72 -10.28 4.96 -1.48
C THR A 72 -11.31 3.89 -1.14
N PRO A 73 -12.56 3.96 -1.65
CA PRO A 73 -13.52 2.87 -1.52
C PRO A 73 -13.27 1.72 -2.50
N ASP A 74 -12.43 1.93 -3.52
CA ASP A 74 -12.21 1.00 -4.63
C ASP A 74 -10.94 0.16 -4.40
N PRO A 75 -11.04 -1.18 -4.26
CA PRO A 75 -9.86 -2.02 -4.05
C PRO A 75 -8.86 -1.99 -5.22
N TYR A 76 -9.31 -1.66 -6.45
CA TYR A 76 -8.41 -1.52 -7.61
C TYR A 76 -7.50 -0.29 -7.51
N GLN A 77 -7.85 0.67 -6.64
CA GLN A 77 -7.08 1.89 -6.39
C GLN A 77 -6.08 1.74 -5.23
N VAL A 78 -6.00 0.58 -4.59
CA VAL A 78 -4.95 0.26 -3.62
C VAL A 78 -3.64 0.02 -4.35
N VAL A 79 -2.85 1.09 -4.48
CA VAL A 79 -1.57 1.10 -5.18
C VAL A 79 -0.53 1.81 -4.32
N ILE A 80 0.39 1.07 -3.74
CA ILE A 80 1.42 1.63 -2.84
C ILE A 80 2.72 1.75 -3.64
N ALA A 81 3.06 2.97 -4.04
CA ALA A 81 4.33 3.29 -4.72
C ALA A 81 5.35 3.98 -3.80
N ASP A 82 4.93 4.39 -2.59
CA ASP A 82 5.77 5.14 -1.66
C ASP A 82 6.76 4.23 -0.92
N THR A 83 7.89 3.96 -1.57
CA THR A 83 9.00 3.22 -0.96
C THR A 83 9.63 3.93 0.24
N THR A 84 9.46 5.24 0.37
CA THR A 84 10.01 6.02 1.49
C THR A 84 9.19 5.77 2.75
N PHE A 85 7.87 5.78 2.62
CA PHE A 85 6.96 5.39 3.70
C PHE A 85 7.31 3.99 4.23
N LEU A 86 7.46 3.00 3.34
CA LEU A 86 7.78 1.62 3.73
C LEU A 86 9.18 1.44 4.33
N LYS A 87 10.12 2.33 4.04
CA LYS A 87 11.44 2.36 4.71
C LYS A 87 11.36 2.92 6.12
N GLY A 88 10.47 3.91 6.35
CA GLY A 88 10.24 4.54 7.65
C GLY A 88 9.26 3.77 8.55
N ALA A 89 8.41 2.94 7.97
CA ALA A 89 7.43 2.09 8.64
C ALA A 89 7.73 0.61 8.33
N PRO A 90 8.52 -0.08 9.17
CA PRO A 90 8.95 -1.46 8.96
C PRO A 90 7.79 -2.46 8.86
N HIS A 91 6.64 -2.11 9.42
CA HIS A 91 5.38 -2.83 9.29
C HIS A 91 4.29 -1.84 8.92
N ALA A 92 3.57 -2.13 7.83
CA ALA A 92 2.43 -1.36 7.39
C ALA A 92 1.30 -2.28 6.92
N GLU A 93 0.09 -1.75 7.03
CA GLU A 93 -1.15 -2.49 6.81
C GLU A 93 -2.04 -1.70 5.86
N VAL A 94 -2.59 -2.38 4.86
CA VAL A 94 -3.78 -1.91 4.17
C VAL A 94 -4.97 -2.33 5.02
N ARG A 95 -5.69 -1.34 5.55
CA ARG A 95 -6.90 -1.54 6.35
C ARG A 95 -8.12 -1.10 5.56
N TYR A 96 -9.27 -1.70 5.88
CA TYR A 96 -10.58 -1.33 5.36
C TYR A 96 -11.55 -0.99 6.51
N GLY A 97 -12.13 0.20 6.48
CA GLY A 97 -13.05 0.66 7.52
C GLY A 97 -13.20 2.18 7.52
N ILE A 98 -13.34 2.77 8.71
CA ILE A 98 -13.35 4.24 8.88
C ILE A 98 -11.91 4.69 9.16
N PRO A 99 -11.26 5.47 8.27
CA PRO A 99 -9.86 5.87 8.48
C PRO A 99 -9.62 6.59 9.81
N GLN A 100 -10.59 7.34 10.32
CA GLN A 100 -10.48 8.04 11.61
C GLN A 100 -10.57 7.10 12.83
N LYS A 101 -10.84 5.81 12.63
CA LYS A 101 -10.93 4.77 13.66
C LYS A 101 -10.09 3.55 13.26
N PRO A 102 -8.76 3.70 13.12
CA PRO A 102 -7.91 2.66 12.55
C PRO A 102 -8.00 1.35 13.33
N ASP A 103 -8.11 1.40 14.66
CA ASP A 103 -8.16 0.21 15.52
C ASP A 103 -9.45 -0.63 15.36
N SER A 104 -10.49 -0.06 14.76
CA SER A 104 -11.73 -0.76 14.43
C SER A 104 -11.78 -1.26 12.99
N ALA A 105 -10.77 -0.93 12.17
CA ALA A 105 -10.73 -1.31 10.77
C ALA A 105 -10.20 -2.73 10.58
N ARG A 106 -10.71 -3.43 9.56
CA ARG A 106 -10.25 -4.77 9.17
C ARG A 106 -8.89 -4.64 8.51
N VAL A 107 -7.91 -5.43 8.93
CA VAL A 107 -6.64 -5.58 8.19
C VAL A 107 -6.91 -6.45 6.96
N ILE A 108 -6.63 -5.92 5.78
CA ILE A 108 -6.82 -6.59 4.49
C ILE A 108 -5.52 -7.20 4.00
N ALA A 109 -4.44 -6.42 4.08
CA ALA A 109 -3.14 -6.83 3.59
C ALA A 109 -2.02 -6.22 4.43
N THR A 110 -0.86 -6.86 4.44
CA THR A 110 0.30 -6.40 5.22
C THR A 110 1.57 -6.44 4.39
N VAL A 111 2.46 -5.50 4.69
CA VAL A 111 3.82 -5.45 4.20
C VAL A 111 4.73 -5.25 5.40
N SER A 112 5.76 -6.08 5.51
CA SER A 112 6.73 -5.97 6.59
C SER A 112 8.15 -6.20 6.09
N ASN A 113 9.11 -5.49 6.66
CA ASN A 113 10.53 -5.68 6.41
C ASN A 113 11.13 -6.61 7.48
N PRO A 114 11.37 -7.89 7.16
CA PRO A 114 11.85 -8.88 8.13
C PRO A 114 13.28 -8.61 8.61
N THR A 115 14.04 -7.79 7.87
CA THR A 115 15.43 -7.46 8.16
C THR A 115 15.56 -6.21 9.04
N PHE A 116 14.45 -5.50 9.29
CA PHE A 116 14.47 -4.33 10.15
C PHE A 116 14.72 -4.74 11.61
N ARG A 117 15.96 -4.57 12.05
CA ARG A 117 16.33 -4.61 13.47
C ARG A 117 16.27 -3.19 13.99
N LEU A 118 15.47 -2.94 15.02
CA LEU A 118 15.65 -1.77 15.85
C LEU A 118 17.12 -1.78 16.32
N ALA A 119 17.90 -0.81 15.85
CA ALA A 119 19.16 -0.49 16.49
C ALA A 119 18.79 0.04 17.89
N LEU A 120 18.87 -0.84 18.88
CA LEU A 120 18.82 -0.50 20.31
C LEU A 120 20.19 0.04 20.73
#